data_AF-A0A9P2ZTB4-F1
#
_entry.id   AF-A0A9P2ZTB4-F1
#
_cell.length_a   1.000
_cell.length_b   1.000
_cell.length_c   1.000
_cell.angle_alpha   90.00
_cell.angle_beta   90.00
_cell.angle_gamma   90.00
#
_symmetry.space_group_name_H-M   'P 1'
#
loop_
_entity.id
_entity.type
_entity.pdbx_description
1 polymer ?
#
loop_
_entity_poly.entity_id
_entity_poly.type
_entity_poly.pdbx_seq_one_letter_code
_entity_poly.pdbx_strand_id
1 'polypeptide(L)'
;MVYAVADSSNFFCNNKTLGSSYTRGAGRIARPMNLTRGGPSGPPCWLYQNEFTYGPLAFDKTVHGTQWGMAFCHESDLLNQVLDYPGEVPAWSSVLYNNKFYAADHAHDLQEPTHSVWDPINYGWQRFWRDISSTSNSMAVWTECTCNSSQWYPNDIPIDGNTVSNDSHPVMQTDITDAKTKQYFGYFSTPSNPTVRYLASNPRNNTAGDRFPLTLAWQGLDDPDDSWTFKHIGVVATNPANSSNKGFSYPEVVQAGDNLLVAYSENKQNIWVSVIPISSL
;
A
#
# COMPACT_ATOMS: atom_id res chain seq x y z
N MET A 1 -16.71 -15.84 -6.48
CA MET A 1 -16.96 -14.51 -7.07
C MET A 1 -15.72 -13.66 -6.80
N VAL A 2 -15.31 -12.75 -7.69
CA VAL A 2 -14.16 -11.87 -7.45
C VAL A 2 -14.67 -10.48 -7.13
N TYR A 3 -14.06 -9.80 -6.17
CA TYR A 3 -14.39 -8.44 -5.78
C TYR A 3 -13.19 -7.53 -5.98
N ALA A 4 -13.43 -6.32 -6.49
CA ALA A 4 -12.53 -5.21 -6.33
C ALA A 4 -12.87 -4.53 -5.02
N VAL A 5 -11.87 -4.34 -4.16
CA VAL A 5 -12.03 -3.76 -2.83
C VAL A 5 -11.18 -2.49 -2.74
N ALA A 6 -11.76 -1.43 -2.18
CA ALA A 6 -11.07 -0.17 -1.99
C ALA A 6 -11.47 0.48 -0.66
N ASP A 7 -10.51 1.14 -0.01
CA ASP A 7 -10.82 2.06 1.08
C ASP A 7 -11.31 3.39 0.48
N SER A 8 -12.33 3.95 1.12
CA SER A 8 -12.92 5.20 0.73
C SER A 8 -12.35 6.32 1.59
N SER A 9 -11.74 7.31 0.94
CA SER A 9 -11.21 8.47 1.63
C SER A 9 -11.40 9.75 0.83
N ASN A 10 -11.27 10.90 1.49
CA ASN A 10 -11.23 12.19 0.85
C ASN A 10 -10.09 13.05 1.42
N PHE A 11 -9.48 13.83 0.54
CA PHE A 11 -8.43 14.79 0.88
C PHE A 11 -9.04 16.18 1.02
N PHE A 12 -8.97 16.74 2.22
CA PHE A 12 -9.50 18.04 2.56
C PHE A 12 -8.40 19.09 2.42
N CYS A 13 -8.49 19.91 1.37
CA CYS A 13 -7.61 21.05 1.15
C CYS A 13 -8.00 22.21 2.06
N ASN A 14 -7.02 22.79 2.77
CA ASN A 14 -7.13 24.09 3.46
C ASN A 14 -8.37 24.26 4.34
N ASN A 15 -8.36 23.65 5.52
CA ASN A 15 -9.11 24.26 6.62
C ASN A 15 -8.35 25.54 7.02
N LYS A 16 -8.88 26.72 6.66
CA LYS A 16 -8.31 28.04 7.00
C LYS A 16 -8.05 28.19 8.51
N THR A 17 -8.72 27.39 9.35
CA THR A 17 -8.59 27.38 10.81
C THR A 17 -7.50 26.41 11.31
N LEU A 18 -7.13 25.37 10.55
CA LEU A 18 -6.12 24.37 10.95
C LEU A 18 -4.80 24.47 10.16
N GLY A 19 -4.73 25.34 9.15
CA GLY A 19 -3.49 25.66 8.42
C GLY A 19 -2.85 24.49 7.65
N SER A 20 -3.51 23.35 7.54
CA SER A 20 -2.98 22.13 6.93
C SER A 20 -4.06 21.36 6.18
N SER A 21 -3.66 20.63 5.14
CA SER A 21 -4.52 19.68 4.44
C SER A 21 -4.43 18.32 5.12
N TYR A 22 -5.53 17.55 5.12
CA TYR A 22 -5.60 16.25 5.79
C TYR A 22 -6.52 15.29 5.04
N THR A 23 -6.33 13.99 5.27
CA THR A 23 -7.19 12.93 4.72
C THR A 23 -8.12 12.40 5.80
N ARG A 24 -9.33 11.98 5.43
CA ARG A 24 -10.20 11.13 6.27
C ARG A 24 -10.72 9.96 5.47
N GLY A 25 -10.74 8.79 6.10
CA GLY A 25 -11.33 7.56 5.55
C GLY A 25 -12.73 7.31 6.11
N ALA A 26 -13.66 6.89 5.25
CA ALA A 26 -15.06 6.57 5.58
C ALA A 26 -15.32 5.07 5.78
N GLY A 27 -14.45 4.21 5.25
CA GLY A 27 -14.58 2.77 5.34
C GLY A 27 -14.32 2.09 4.02
N ARG A 28 -14.66 0.81 3.90
CA ARG A 28 -14.25 -0.02 2.78
C ARG A 28 -15.43 -0.46 1.93
N ILE A 29 -15.27 -0.33 0.63
CA ILE A 29 -16.26 -0.67 -0.39
C ILE A 29 -15.77 -1.90 -1.16
N ALA A 30 -16.67 -2.83 -1.45
CA ALA A 30 -16.42 -3.91 -2.39
C ALA A 30 -17.34 -3.79 -3.61
N ARG A 31 -16.85 -4.21 -4.77
CA ARG A 31 -17.62 -4.30 -6.01
C ARG A 31 -17.37 -5.62 -6.72
N PRO A 32 -18.41 -6.40 -7.02
CA PRO A 32 -18.22 -7.69 -7.68
C PRO A 32 -17.76 -7.49 -9.12
N MET A 33 -16.82 -8.31 -9.57
CA MET A 33 -16.17 -8.24 -10.88
C MET A 33 -16.55 -9.44 -11.76
N ASN A 34 -16.85 -9.17 -13.02
CA ASN A 34 -16.97 -10.16 -14.07
C ASN A 34 -15.59 -10.41 -14.68
N LEU A 35 -15.00 -11.56 -14.39
CA LEU A 35 -13.68 -11.93 -14.91
C LEU A 35 -13.66 -12.15 -16.43
N THR A 36 -14.77 -12.62 -17.01
CA THR A 36 -14.86 -12.90 -18.45
C THR A 36 -14.90 -11.62 -19.28
N ARG A 37 -15.59 -10.59 -18.80
CA ARG A 37 -15.76 -9.30 -19.50
C ARG A 37 -14.75 -8.24 -19.06
N GLY A 38 -14.01 -8.46 -17.97
CA GLY A 38 -13.08 -7.49 -17.43
C GLY A 38 -13.77 -6.22 -16.95
N GLY A 39 -14.69 -6.34 -15.99
CA GLY A 39 -15.39 -5.16 -15.47
C GLY A 39 -16.36 -5.45 -14.33
N PRO A 40 -17.04 -4.43 -13.78
CA PRO A 40 -17.99 -4.62 -12.70
C PRO A 40 -19.20 -5.44 -13.14
N SER A 41 -19.64 -6.36 -12.28
CA SER A 41 -20.79 -7.25 -12.50
C SER A 41 -22.04 -6.86 -11.70
N GLY A 42 -21.94 -5.84 -10.85
CA GLY A 42 -23.02 -5.42 -9.97
C GLY A 42 -22.76 -4.08 -9.27
N PRO A 43 -23.70 -3.65 -8.40
CA PRO A 43 -23.55 -2.46 -7.59
C PRO A 43 -22.40 -2.60 -6.58
N PRO A 44 -21.74 -1.50 -6.20
CA PRO A 44 -20.86 -1.49 -5.03
C PRO A 44 -21.66 -1.62 -3.72
N CYS A 45 -21.00 -2.11 -2.68
CA CYS A 45 -21.56 -2.27 -1.33
C CYS A 45 -20.49 -2.02 -0.25
N TRP A 46 -20.91 -1.70 0.98
CA TRP A 46 -19.98 -1.51 2.10
C TRP A 46 -19.55 -2.83 2.72
N LEU A 47 -18.26 -2.96 3.02
CA LEU A 47 -17.73 -3.98 3.94
C LEU A 47 -17.78 -3.50 5.39
N TYR A 48 -17.46 -2.22 5.59
CA TYR A 48 -17.69 -1.49 6.83
C TYR A 48 -17.75 0.01 6.51
N GLN A 49 -18.32 0.78 7.44
CA GLN A 49 -18.40 2.24 7.38
C GLN A 49 -18.13 2.81 8.77
N ASN A 50 -17.69 4.06 8.85
CA ASN A 50 -17.46 4.78 10.12
C ASN A 50 -18.20 6.12 10.15
N GLU A 51 -17.98 6.91 11.21
CA GLU A 51 -18.62 8.21 11.45
C GLU A 51 -18.37 9.26 10.34
N PHE A 52 -17.30 9.11 9.56
CA PHE A 52 -16.97 10.06 8.49
C PHE A 52 -17.78 9.83 7.21
N THR A 53 -18.41 8.66 7.05
CA THR A 53 -19.15 8.23 5.84
C THR A 53 -20.21 9.22 5.40
N TYR A 54 -21.16 9.54 6.29
CA TYR A 54 -22.28 10.43 6.01
C TYR A 54 -22.05 11.87 6.48
N GLY A 55 -21.03 12.07 7.32
CA GLY A 55 -20.63 13.39 7.79
C GLY A 55 -19.76 14.12 6.75
N PRO A 56 -18.46 14.34 7.02
CA PRO A 56 -17.60 15.13 6.15
C PRO A 56 -17.45 14.61 4.71
N LEU A 57 -17.59 13.29 4.47
CA LEU A 57 -17.48 12.73 3.12
C LEU A 57 -18.82 12.68 2.37
N ALA A 58 -19.95 12.83 3.07
CA ALA A 58 -21.29 12.94 2.50
C ALA A 58 -21.62 11.89 1.41
N PHE A 59 -21.30 10.62 1.68
CA PHE A 59 -21.49 9.53 0.72
C PHE A 59 -22.95 9.37 0.26
N ASP A 60 -23.90 9.69 1.14
CA ASP A 60 -25.35 9.75 0.87
C ASP A 60 -25.70 10.68 -0.30
N LYS A 61 -24.86 11.68 -0.58
CA LYS A 61 -25.07 12.68 -1.64
C LYS A 61 -24.36 12.34 -2.95
N THR A 62 -23.57 11.28 -2.98
CA THR A 62 -22.85 10.84 -4.19
C THR A 62 -23.75 9.97 -5.06
N VAL A 63 -23.31 9.65 -6.29
CA VAL A 63 -23.98 8.62 -7.12
C VAL A 63 -24.05 7.28 -6.37
N HIS A 64 -23.05 6.96 -5.55
CA HIS A 64 -23.05 5.75 -4.73
C HIS A 64 -24.21 5.74 -3.74
N GLY A 65 -24.39 6.79 -2.93
CA GLY A 65 -25.50 6.87 -1.98
C GLY A 65 -26.87 7.03 -2.65
N THR A 66 -26.97 7.87 -3.68
CA THR A 66 -28.27 8.23 -4.29
C THR A 66 -28.80 7.20 -5.28
N GLN A 67 -27.96 6.65 -6.16
CA GLN A 67 -28.39 5.69 -7.18
C GLN A 67 -28.35 4.25 -6.65
N TRP A 68 -27.33 3.90 -5.89
CA TRP A 68 -27.07 2.51 -5.50
C TRP A 68 -27.50 2.20 -4.05
N GLY A 69 -27.82 3.22 -3.25
CA GLY A 69 -28.16 3.09 -1.83
C GLY A 69 -27.00 2.63 -0.94
N MET A 70 -25.96 2.03 -1.52
CA MET A 70 -24.77 1.48 -0.85
C MET A 70 -25.13 0.67 0.40
N ALA A 71 -25.88 -0.43 0.21
CA ALA A 71 -26.10 -1.38 1.29
C ALA A 71 -24.77 -2.06 1.71
N PHE A 72 -24.77 -2.71 2.86
CA PHE A 72 -23.69 -3.62 3.22
C PHE A 72 -23.66 -4.82 2.27
N CYS A 73 -22.45 -5.31 1.98
CA CYS A 73 -22.26 -6.50 1.18
C CYS A 73 -22.83 -7.73 1.92
N HIS A 74 -23.56 -8.58 1.20
CA HIS A 74 -24.07 -9.84 1.78
C HIS A 74 -22.94 -10.73 2.32
N GLU A 75 -21.78 -10.72 1.66
CA GLU A 75 -20.58 -11.49 2.02
C GLU A 75 -19.56 -10.65 2.84
N SER A 76 -19.99 -9.60 3.55
CA SER A 76 -19.08 -8.69 4.27
C SER A 76 -18.12 -9.42 5.20
N ASP A 77 -18.62 -10.39 5.97
CA ASP A 77 -17.81 -11.10 6.97
C ASP A 77 -16.74 -11.97 6.32
N LEU A 78 -17.08 -12.66 5.22
CA LEU A 78 -16.14 -13.47 4.45
C LEU A 78 -15.08 -12.61 3.78
N LEU A 79 -15.49 -11.48 3.19
CA LEU A 79 -14.56 -10.55 2.56
C LEU A 79 -13.64 -9.89 3.59
N ASN A 80 -14.15 -9.48 4.76
CA ASN A 80 -13.33 -8.96 5.84
C ASN A 80 -12.34 -10.01 6.37
N GLN A 81 -12.76 -11.27 6.52
CA GLN A 81 -11.86 -12.35 6.93
C GLN A 81 -10.68 -12.54 5.96
N VAL A 82 -10.92 -12.43 4.64
CA VAL A 82 -9.83 -12.47 3.65
C VAL A 82 -8.91 -11.27 3.85
N LEU A 83 -9.47 -10.06 4.02
CA LEU A 83 -8.71 -8.82 4.18
C LEU A 83 -7.99 -8.69 5.52
N ASP A 84 -8.24 -9.60 6.47
CA ASP A 84 -7.50 -9.73 7.72
C ASP A 84 -6.26 -10.64 7.55
N TYR A 85 -6.16 -11.39 6.45
CA TYR A 85 -4.99 -12.21 6.17
C TYR A 85 -3.81 -11.33 5.75
N PRO A 86 -2.60 -11.51 6.34
CA PRO A 86 -1.46 -10.62 6.09
C PRO A 86 -1.14 -10.31 4.63
N GLY A 87 -1.16 -11.33 3.76
CA GLY A 87 -0.91 -11.16 2.33
C GLY A 87 -2.03 -10.45 1.57
N GLU A 88 -3.24 -10.37 2.10
CA GLU A 88 -4.41 -9.78 1.42
C GLU A 88 -4.82 -8.43 2.01
N VAL A 89 -4.17 -8.02 3.10
CA VAL A 89 -4.44 -6.74 3.76
C VAL A 89 -4.10 -5.59 2.82
N PRO A 90 -5.07 -4.70 2.54
CA PRO A 90 -4.84 -3.61 1.60
C PRO A 90 -3.91 -2.55 2.19
N ALA A 91 -3.19 -1.87 1.30
CA ALA A 91 -2.32 -0.75 1.66
C ALA A 91 -3.06 0.43 2.31
N TRP A 92 -4.39 0.54 2.12
CA TRP A 92 -5.18 1.65 2.62
C TRP A 92 -6.19 1.19 3.66
N SER A 93 -6.29 1.98 4.73
CA SER A 93 -7.30 1.81 5.76
C SER A 93 -7.73 3.15 6.29
N SER A 94 -9.04 3.25 6.51
CA SER A 94 -9.62 4.37 7.22
C SER A 94 -9.07 4.53 8.64
N VAL A 95 -8.57 3.47 9.29
CA VAL A 95 -7.88 3.57 10.58
C VAL A 95 -6.61 4.41 10.46
N LEU A 96 -5.75 4.12 9.47
CA LEU A 96 -4.52 4.87 9.23
C LEU A 96 -4.78 6.29 8.70
N TYR A 97 -5.87 6.52 7.97
CA TYR A 97 -6.22 7.87 7.52
C TYR A 97 -6.81 8.75 8.62
N ASN A 98 -7.42 8.14 9.63
CA ASN A 98 -8.09 8.86 10.72
C ASN A 98 -7.20 9.01 11.95
N ASN A 99 -6.12 8.22 12.06
CA ASN A 99 -5.20 8.22 13.20
C ASN A 99 -3.75 8.37 12.72
N LYS A 100 -2.87 8.81 13.61
CA LYS A 100 -1.42 8.75 13.36
C LYS A 100 -0.89 7.38 13.74
N PHE A 101 0.07 6.88 12.96
CA PHE A 101 0.76 5.63 13.26
C PHE A 101 2.25 5.89 13.21
N TYR A 102 2.90 5.92 14.37
CA TYR A 102 4.30 6.31 14.44
C TYR A 102 5.24 5.12 14.27
N ALA A 103 6.38 5.38 13.64
CA ALA A 103 7.51 4.46 13.64
C ALA A 103 8.08 4.24 15.04
N ALA A 104 9.01 3.29 15.17
CA ALA A 104 9.66 2.94 16.43
C ALA A 104 10.41 4.10 17.11
N ASP A 105 10.75 5.14 16.37
CA ASP A 105 11.39 6.35 16.90
C ASP A 105 10.40 7.39 17.45
N HIS A 106 9.10 7.11 17.35
CA HIS A 106 8.00 7.99 17.74
C HIS A 106 8.00 9.37 17.07
N ALA A 107 8.73 9.53 15.96
CA ALA A 107 8.88 10.80 15.25
C ALA A 107 8.24 10.78 13.86
N HIS A 108 8.31 9.65 13.15
CA HIS A 108 7.83 9.56 11.78
C HIS A 108 6.42 8.95 11.69
N ASP A 109 5.51 9.66 11.03
CA ASP A 109 4.14 9.19 10.76
C ASP A 109 4.14 8.30 9.52
N LEU A 110 3.69 7.06 9.69
CA LEU A 110 3.73 6.00 8.70
C LEU A 110 2.34 5.68 8.18
N GLN A 111 2.20 5.55 6.86
CA GLN A 111 0.97 5.07 6.22
C GLN A 111 1.30 4.21 5.00
N GLU A 112 0.25 3.75 4.32
CA GLU A 112 0.34 3.06 3.03
C GLU A 112 1.30 1.86 3.02
N PRO A 113 1.13 0.87 3.93
CA PRO A 113 1.95 -0.34 3.93
C PRO A 113 1.93 -1.05 2.57
N THR A 114 3.02 -1.74 2.25
CA THR A 114 3.09 -2.61 1.09
C THR A 114 2.31 -3.90 1.31
N HIS A 115 2.16 -4.69 0.24
CA HIS A 115 1.82 -6.10 0.37
C HIS A 115 2.83 -6.83 1.26
N SER A 116 2.36 -7.86 1.94
CA SER A 116 3.10 -8.59 2.96
C SER A 116 3.64 -9.89 2.40
N VAL A 117 4.90 -10.19 2.68
CA VAL A 117 5.56 -11.41 2.21
C VAL A 117 5.89 -12.28 3.42
N TRP A 118 5.54 -13.55 3.35
CA TRP A 118 5.98 -14.52 4.35
C TRP A 118 7.46 -14.82 4.15
N ASP A 119 8.25 -14.64 5.20
CA ASP A 119 9.63 -15.06 5.29
C ASP A 119 9.67 -16.46 5.96
N PRO A 120 9.94 -17.53 5.17
CA PRO A 120 10.01 -18.88 5.69
C PRO A 120 11.28 -19.15 6.52
N ILE A 121 12.32 -18.30 6.42
CA ILE A 121 13.57 -18.44 7.17
C ILE A 121 13.37 -17.94 8.59
N ASN A 122 12.74 -16.76 8.73
CA ASN A 122 12.51 -16.12 10.03
C ASN A 122 11.12 -16.39 10.62
N TYR A 123 10.28 -17.19 9.94
CA TYR A 123 8.92 -17.55 10.35
C TYR A 123 8.07 -16.31 10.70
N GLY A 124 8.06 -15.34 9.80
CA GLY A 124 7.37 -14.08 10.01
C GLY A 124 6.86 -13.48 8.71
N TRP A 125 5.86 -12.64 8.82
CA TRP A 125 5.42 -11.78 7.74
C TRP A 125 6.24 -10.50 7.76
N GLN A 126 6.63 -10.02 6.59
CA GLN A 126 7.34 -8.77 6.38
C GLN A 126 6.54 -7.84 5.49
N ARG A 127 6.55 -6.53 5.80
CA ARG A 127 6.10 -5.48 4.89
C ARG A 127 6.93 -4.22 5.08
N PHE A 128 6.82 -3.35 4.09
CA PHE A 128 7.36 -2.00 4.17
C PHE A 128 6.26 -0.96 4.36
N TRP A 129 6.67 0.21 4.85
CA TRP A 129 5.83 1.34 5.19
C TRP A 129 6.39 2.61 4.57
N ARG A 130 5.47 3.50 4.20
CA ARG A 130 5.81 4.82 3.69
C ARG A 130 5.77 5.83 4.82
N ASP A 131 6.86 6.57 4.98
CA ASP A 131 6.86 7.78 5.79
C ASP A 131 6.10 8.90 5.06
N ILE A 132 5.06 9.43 5.70
CA ILE A 132 4.23 10.51 5.18
C ILE A 132 4.48 11.86 5.87
N SER A 133 5.40 11.90 6.84
CA SER A 133 5.77 13.10 7.60
C SER A 133 5.99 14.30 6.67
N SER A 134 5.36 15.43 6.99
CA SER A 134 5.34 16.62 6.12
C SER A 134 6.63 17.43 6.19
N THR A 135 7.21 17.56 7.38
CA THR A 135 8.38 18.42 7.65
C THR A 135 9.68 17.66 7.89
N SER A 136 9.60 16.41 8.33
CA SER A 136 10.74 15.58 8.74
C SER A 136 10.62 14.20 8.10
N ASN A 137 10.50 14.14 6.77
CA ASN A 137 10.49 12.85 6.09
C ASN A 137 11.88 12.23 6.13
N SER A 138 11.98 10.95 6.46
CA SER A 138 13.23 10.20 6.57
C SER A 138 13.88 9.93 5.21
N MET A 139 13.13 10.04 4.11
CA MET A 139 13.56 9.66 2.76
C MET A 139 14.06 8.20 2.71
N ALA A 140 13.47 7.35 3.56
CA ALA A 140 13.80 5.95 3.70
C ALA A 140 12.53 5.10 3.72
N VAL A 141 12.68 3.84 3.32
CA VAL A 141 11.67 2.82 3.50
C VAL A 141 11.73 2.33 4.95
N TRP A 142 10.57 2.08 5.54
CA TRP A 142 10.44 1.54 6.89
C TRP A 142 9.95 0.10 6.84
N THR A 143 10.44 -0.79 7.70
CA THR A 143 10.11 -2.22 7.68
C THR A 143 9.49 -2.68 8.98
N GLU A 144 8.55 -3.61 8.88
CA GLU A 144 7.94 -4.31 10.00
C GLU A 144 8.04 -5.80 9.77
N CYS A 145 8.25 -6.57 10.84
CA CYS A 145 8.12 -8.02 10.82
C CYS A 145 7.36 -8.53 12.02
N THR A 146 6.42 -9.44 11.80
CA THR A 146 5.65 -10.05 12.88
C THR A 146 5.42 -11.55 12.62
N CYS A 147 5.44 -12.34 13.69
CA CYS A 147 5.25 -13.80 13.59
C CYS A 147 3.78 -14.23 13.69
N ASN A 148 2.86 -13.31 13.98
CA ASN A 148 1.45 -13.62 14.23
C ASN A 148 0.53 -12.84 13.29
N SER A 149 -0.26 -13.57 12.50
CA SER A 149 -1.23 -12.99 11.57
C SER A 149 -2.34 -12.19 12.25
N SER A 150 -2.68 -12.47 13.51
CA SER A 150 -3.75 -11.76 14.24
C SER A 150 -3.36 -10.35 14.71
N GLN A 151 -2.10 -9.97 14.58
CA GLN A 151 -1.55 -8.66 14.96
C GLN A 151 -1.02 -7.90 13.74
N TRP A 152 -1.41 -8.35 12.53
CA TRP A 152 -0.77 -7.91 11.31
C TRP A 152 -1.21 -6.53 10.83
N TYR A 153 -2.35 -6.02 11.25
CA TYR A 153 -2.69 -4.61 11.07
C TYR A 153 -2.58 -3.91 12.43
N PRO A 154 -2.31 -2.59 12.49
CA PRO A 154 -2.50 -1.83 13.72
C PRO A 154 -3.92 -2.07 14.27
N ASN A 155 -4.01 -3.04 15.17
CA ASN A 155 -5.22 -3.48 15.86
C ASN A 155 -5.27 -2.85 17.26
N ASP A 156 -4.17 -2.22 17.68
CA ASP A 156 -4.04 -1.61 18.99
C ASP A 156 -4.79 -0.28 19.04
N ILE A 157 -5.64 -0.19 20.06
CA ILE A 157 -6.53 0.93 20.35
C ILE A 157 -5.70 2.21 20.52
N PRO A 158 -6.16 3.37 20.02
CA PRO A 158 -5.42 4.62 20.15
C PRO A 158 -5.05 4.95 21.61
N ILE A 159 -3.78 5.25 21.89
CA ILE A 159 -3.25 5.57 23.24
C ILE A 159 -3.91 6.84 23.82
N ASP A 160 -4.33 7.75 22.96
CA ASP A 160 -4.86 9.08 23.29
C ASP A 160 -6.11 9.46 22.46
N GLY A 161 -6.74 8.47 21.83
CA GLY A 161 -7.89 8.67 20.93
C GLY A 161 -7.55 9.10 19.50
N ASN A 162 -6.28 9.33 19.15
CA ASN A 162 -5.86 9.68 17.77
C ASN A 162 -4.49 9.11 17.34
N THR A 163 -3.76 8.45 18.25
CA THR A 163 -2.43 7.90 18.00
C THR A 163 -2.42 6.38 18.22
N VAL A 164 -2.06 5.62 17.20
CA VAL A 164 -1.83 4.18 17.29
C VAL A 164 -0.35 3.93 17.56
N SER A 165 -0.05 3.09 18.56
CA SER A 165 1.31 2.64 18.89
C SER A 165 1.60 1.27 18.32
N ASN A 166 2.88 1.00 18.07
CA ASN A 166 3.43 -0.27 17.65
C ASN A 166 4.49 -0.79 18.64
N ASP A 167 4.40 -0.43 19.93
CA ASP A 167 5.44 -0.76 20.92
C ASP A 167 5.67 -2.28 21.05
N SER A 168 4.67 -3.09 20.66
CA SER A 168 4.75 -4.55 20.61
C SER A 168 5.44 -5.09 19.33
N HIS A 169 5.41 -4.32 18.23
CA HIS A 169 5.93 -4.67 16.90
C HIS A 169 6.52 -3.42 16.22
N PRO A 170 7.70 -2.95 16.65
CA PRO A 170 8.24 -1.67 16.21
C PRO A 170 8.53 -1.65 14.71
N VAL A 171 8.08 -0.59 14.03
CA VAL A 171 8.41 -0.37 12.61
C VAL A 171 9.74 0.39 12.52
N MET A 172 10.75 -0.25 11.93
CA MET A 172 12.14 0.17 11.96
C MET A 172 12.58 0.80 10.64
N GLN A 173 13.47 1.78 10.70
CA GLN A 173 14.02 2.42 9.50
C GLN A 173 15.00 1.48 8.78
N THR A 174 14.95 1.43 7.45
CA THR A 174 15.93 0.73 6.61
C THR A 174 16.95 1.71 6.02
N ASP A 175 18.01 1.17 5.42
CA ASP A 175 18.96 1.92 4.59
C ASP A 175 18.49 2.09 3.13
N ILE A 176 17.35 1.52 2.77
CA ILE A 176 16.75 1.66 1.44
C ILE A 176 16.16 3.07 1.33
N THR A 177 16.73 3.88 0.45
CA THR A 177 16.26 5.24 0.20
C THR A 177 14.89 5.25 -0.49
N ASP A 178 14.08 6.27 -0.23
CA ASP A 178 12.79 6.48 -0.88
C ASP A 178 12.55 7.96 -1.21
N ALA A 179 12.00 8.23 -2.40
CA ALA A 179 11.70 9.59 -2.87
C ALA A 179 10.31 10.09 -2.43
N LYS A 180 9.86 9.72 -1.22
CA LYS A 180 8.49 9.93 -0.72
C LYS A 180 7.45 9.35 -1.69
N THR A 181 7.73 8.15 -2.19
CA THR A 181 6.96 7.41 -3.18
C THR A 181 6.46 6.14 -2.54
N LYS A 182 5.18 5.78 -2.68
CA LYS A 182 4.73 4.46 -2.24
C LYS A 182 5.65 3.39 -2.89
N GLN A 183 6.01 2.36 -2.12
CA GLN A 183 6.74 1.20 -2.63
C GLN A 183 5.78 0.01 -2.78
N TYR A 184 6.26 -1.08 -3.37
CA TYR A 184 5.52 -2.33 -3.42
C TYR A 184 6.42 -3.52 -3.22
N PHE A 185 6.10 -4.33 -2.21
CA PHE A 185 6.87 -5.49 -1.81
C PHE A 185 6.06 -6.75 -2.05
N GLY A 186 6.69 -7.75 -2.65
CA GLY A 186 6.01 -8.98 -2.98
C GLY A 186 7.00 -10.10 -3.22
N TYR A 187 6.47 -11.23 -3.68
CA TYR A 187 7.27 -12.32 -4.19
C TYR A 187 6.76 -12.74 -5.56
N PHE A 188 7.63 -13.34 -6.36
CA PHE A 188 7.29 -14.08 -7.55
C PHE A 188 7.96 -15.44 -7.51
N SER A 189 7.42 -16.38 -8.26
CA SER A 189 7.96 -17.72 -8.40
C SER A 189 8.62 -17.88 -9.76
N THR A 190 9.78 -18.53 -9.78
CA THR A 190 10.42 -19.02 -11.00
C THR A 190 10.40 -20.56 -10.99
N PRO A 191 10.61 -21.22 -12.14
CA PRO A 191 10.75 -22.68 -12.16
C PRO A 191 11.88 -23.22 -11.28
N SER A 192 12.95 -22.44 -11.08
CA SER A 192 14.12 -22.83 -10.30
C SER A 192 14.09 -22.36 -8.85
N ASN A 193 13.33 -21.31 -8.53
CA ASN A 193 13.18 -20.77 -7.19
C ASN A 193 11.71 -20.39 -6.93
N PRO A 194 11.00 -21.12 -6.05
CA PRO A 194 9.58 -20.88 -5.82
C PRO A 194 9.30 -19.56 -5.11
N THR A 195 10.31 -18.92 -4.49
CA THR A 195 10.12 -17.67 -3.75
C THR A 195 11.28 -16.71 -3.97
N VAL A 196 11.10 -15.79 -4.92
CA VAL A 196 11.96 -14.62 -5.11
C VAL A 196 11.22 -13.40 -4.61
N ARG A 197 11.73 -12.75 -3.57
CA ARG A 197 11.14 -11.50 -3.08
C ARG A 197 11.60 -10.33 -3.94
N TYR A 198 10.79 -9.28 -3.99
CA TYR A 198 11.14 -8.06 -4.69
C TYR A 198 10.56 -6.82 -4.02
N LEU A 199 11.23 -5.69 -4.24
CA LEU A 199 10.76 -4.36 -3.89
C LEU A 199 10.77 -3.46 -5.13
N ALA A 200 9.58 -3.00 -5.53
CA ALA A 200 9.43 -1.93 -6.50
C ALA A 200 9.41 -0.58 -5.77
N SER A 201 10.36 0.30 -6.08
CA SER A 201 10.51 1.58 -5.39
C SER A 201 11.22 2.62 -6.26
N ASN A 202 11.26 3.87 -5.79
CA ASN A 202 12.10 4.92 -6.36
C ASN A 202 13.27 5.19 -5.40
N PRO A 203 14.40 4.45 -5.53
CA PRO A 203 15.48 4.48 -4.56
C PRO A 203 16.35 5.71 -4.77
N ARG A 204 15.83 6.88 -4.38
CA ARG A 204 16.54 8.14 -4.51
C ARG A 204 16.35 9.00 -3.29
N ASN A 205 17.44 9.18 -2.54
CA ASN A 205 17.53 10.21 -1.52
C ASN A 205 17.72 11.58 -2.20
N ASN A 206 16.63 12.30 -2.46
CA ASN A 206 16.73 13.66 -2.97
C ASN A 206 15.65 14.58 -2.37
N THR A 207 16.11 15.74 -1.90
CA THR A 207 15.24 16.81 -1.40
C THR A 207 14.49 17.55 -2.51
N ALA A 208 14.84 17.30 -3.78
CA ALA A 208 14.17 17.89 -4.95
C ALA A 208 12.80 17.26 -5.25
N GLY A 209 12.44 16.16 -4.57
CA GLY A 209 11.16 15.47 -4.76
C GLY A 209 11.06 14.73 -6.11
N ASP A 210 12.18 14.47 -6.77
CA ASP A 210 12.24 13.68 -7.99
C ASP A 210 11.91 12.22 -7.69
N ARG A 211 10.85 11.69 -8.30
CA ARG A 211 10.34 10.33 -8.07
C ARG A 211 10.78 9.35 -9.16
N PHE A 212 12.07 9.34 -9.51
CA PHE A 212 12.61 8.47 -10.57
C PHE A 212 14.11 8.21 -10.36
N PRO A 213 14.66 7.08 -10.86
CA PRO A 213 13.99 6.03 -11.65
C PRO A 213 13.00 5.18 -10.84
N LEU A 214 12.11 4.46 -11.51
CA LEU A 214 11.40 3.33 -10.90
C LEU A 214 12.25 2.08 -11.09
N THR A 215 12.52 1.37 -10.00
CA THR A 215 13.36 0.16 -10.01
C THR A 215 12.60 -1.01 -9.41
N LEU A 216 13.08 -2.21 -9.75
CA LEU A 216 12.72 -3.46 -9.10
C LEU A 216 14.01 -4.02 -8.49
N ALA A 217 14.06 -4.16 -7.18
CA ALA A 217 15.14 -4.86 -6.49
C ALA A 217 14.65 -6.27 -6.11
N TRP A 218 15.47 -7.31 -6.22
CA TRP A 218 15.04 -8.69 -5.92
C TRP A 218 16.14 -9.55 -5.30
N GLN A 219 15.71 -10.64 -4.64
CA GLN A 219 16.57 -11.64 -4.03
C GLN A 219 15.82 -12.97 -3.89
N GLY A 220 16.47 -14.07 -4.26
CA GLY A 220 15.98 -15.43 -3.99
C GLY A 220 16.10 -15.78 -2.50
N LEU A 221 15.13 -16.53 -1.97
CA LEU A 221 15.14 -16.97 -0.56
C LEU A 221 15.95 -18.26 -0.32
N ASP A 222 16.78 -18.66 -1.29
CA ASP A 222 17.69 -19.81 -1.21
C ASP A 222 19.02 -19.48 -0.51
N ASP A 223 19.27 -18.21 -0.19
CA ASP A 223 20.42 -17.76 0.59
C ASP A 223 20.03 -17.56 2.08
N PRO A 224 20.36 -18.51 2.98
CA PRO A 224 19.98 -18.46 4.38
C PRO A 224 20.70 -17.37 5.18
N ASP A 225 21.82 -16.84 4.66
CA ASP A 225 22.64 -15.84 5.37
C ASP A 225 22.24 -14.39 5.01
N ASP A 226 21.32 -14.20 4.06
CA ASP A 226 20.93 -12.87 3.58
C ASP A 226 19.44 -12.74 3.21
N SER A 227 18.58 -13.23 4.09
CA SER A 227 17.13 -13.13 3.93
C SER A 227 16.58 -11.73 4.16
N TRP A 228 17.37 -10.66 4.13
CA TRP A 228 16.86 -9.28 4.28
C TRP A 228 17.43 -8.27 3.28
N THR A 229 18.49 -8.60 2.55
CA THR A 229 19.07 -7.72 1.53
C THR A 229 18.49 -8.01 0.14
N PHE A 230 18.41 -6.98 -0.70
CA PHE A 230 18.21 -7.13 -2.14
C PHE A 230 19.55 -7.02 -2.85
N LYS A 231 20.04 -8.12 -3.44
CA LYS A 231 21.36 -8.14 -4.10
C LYS A 231 21.29 -7.76 -5.58
N HIS A 232 20.09 -7.78 -6.16
CA HIS A 232 19.87 -7.47 -7.56
C HIS A 232 18.95 -6.26 -7.69
N ILE A 233 19.20 -5.42 -8.69
CA ILE A 233 18.37 -4.27 -9.01
C ILE A 233 18.33 -4.05 -10.52
N GLY A 234 17.14 -3.75 -11.01
CA GLY A 234 16.84 -3.49 -12.41
C GLY A 234 15.98 -2.23 -12.53
N VAL A 235 16.12 -1.56 -13.67
CA VAL A 235 15.38 -0.32 -13.94
C VAL A 235 14.11 -0.64 -14.71
N VAL A 236 12.96 -0.25 -14.16
CA VAL A 236 11.64 -0.46 -14.77
C VAL A 236 11.28 0.72 -15.68
N ALA A 237 11.51 1.94 -15.20
CA ALA A 237 11.20 3.15 -15.95
C ALA A 237 12.17 4.29 -15.63
N THR A 238 12.52 5.06 -16.65
CA THR A 238 13.36 6.25 -16.57
C THR A 238 12.69 7.41 -17.29
N ASN A 239 13.11 8.63 -16.95
CA ASN A 239 12.76 9.85 -17.71
C ASN A 239 11.26 10.16 -17.81
N PRO A 240 10.59 10.44 -16.68
CA PRO A 240 9.22 10.93 -16.71
C PRO A 240 9.11 12.23 -17.52
N ALA A 241 7.97 12.44 -18.17
CA ALA A 241 7.66 13.70 -18.81
C ALA A 241 7.73 14.87 -17.81
N ASN A 242 8.14 16.05 -18.27
CA ASN A 242 8.26 17.22 -17.40
C ASN A 242 6.89 17.65 -16.86
N SER A 243 6.81 17.79 -15.53
CA SER A 243 5.59 18.09 -14.78
C SER A 243 5.94 18.69 -13.41
N SER A 244 5.00 19.37 -12.77
CA SER A 244 5.13 19.82 -11.37
C SER A 244 5.19 18.67 -10.36
N ASN A 245 4.72 17.47 -10.74
CA ASN A 245 4.78 16.24 -9.93
C ASN A 245 5.68 15.18 -10.60
N LYS A 246 6.84 15.61 -11.13
CA LYS A 246 7.71 14.79 -11.97
C LYS A 246 8.07 13.43 -11.34
N GLY A 247 7.74 12.34 -12.03
CA GLY A 247 8.20 10.99 -11.69
C GLY A 247 7.12 9.92 -11.65
N PHE A 248 7.53 8.77 -11.17
CA PHE A 248 6.71 7.57 -11.05
C PHE A 248 6.22 7.43 -9.62
N SER A 249 5.02 6.91 -9.39
CA SER A 249 4.47 6.78 -8.04
C SER A 249 3.45 5.66 -7.97
N TYR A 250 3.30 5.08 -6.78
CA TYR A 250 2.34 4.00 -6.51
C TYR A 250 2.57 2.80 -7.45
N PRO A 251 3.78 2.20 -7.46
CA PRO A 251 3.97 0.94 -8.14
C PRO A 251 3.11 -0.13 -7.48
N GLU A 252 2.58 -1.05 -8.27
CA GLU A 252 1.94 -2.29 -7.85
C GLU A 252 2.38 -3.38 -8.81
N VAL A 253 2.73 -4.55 -8.27
CA VAL A 253 3.35 -5.62 -9.06
C VAL A 253 2.57 -6.90 -8.88
N VAL A 254 2.27 -7.58 -9.99
CA VAL A 254 1.66 -8.91 -9.99
C VAL A 254 2.39 -9.81 -10.96
N GLN A 255 2.53 -11.09 -10.61
CA GLN A 255 3.02 -12.10 -11.54
C GLN A 255 1.86 -12.59 -12.43
N ALA A 256 2.07 -12.58 -13.74
CA ALA A 256 1.15 -13.11 -14.74
C ALA A 256 1.91 -14.08 -15.66
N GLY A 257 1.88 -15.38 -15.33
CA GLY A 257 2.68 -16.39 -15.99
C GLY A 257 4.18 -16.11 -15.81
N ASP A 258 4.92 -16.07 -16.92
CA ASP A 258 6.37 -15.84 -16.94
C ASP A 258 6.75 -14.34 -16.93
N ASN A 259 5.82 -13.46 -16.58
CA ASN A 259 6.05 -12.02 -16.54
C ASN A 259 5.64 -11.41 -15.20
N LEU A 260 6.33 -10.35 -14.81
CA LEU A 260 5.85 -9.39 -13.83
C LEU A 260 5.18 -8.22 -14.55
N LEU A 261 3.96 -7.89 -14.13
CA LEU A 261 3.25 -6.70 -14.56
C LEU A 261 3.42 -5.65 -13.46
N VAL A 262 4.05 -4.53 -13.80
CA VAL A 262 4.29 -3.40 -12.88
C VAL A 262 3.41 -2.24 -13.31
N ALA A 263 2.31 -2.02 -12.60
CA ALA A 263 1.46 -0.85 -12.79
C ALA A 263 1.99 0.32 -11.97
N TYR A 264 2.01 1.54 -12.50
CA TYR A 264 2.42 2.73 -11.78
C TYR A 264 1.84 3.99 -12.41
N SER A 265 1.71 5.05 -11.61
CA SER A 265 1.37 6.37 -12.14
C SER A 265 2.62 7.13 -12.57
N GLU A 266 2.55 7.84 -13.69
CA GLU A 266 3.50 8.88 -14.07
C GLU A 266 2.85 10.24 -13.82
N ASN A 267 3.56 11.10 -13.10
CA ASN A 267 3.15 12.48 -12.78
C ASN A 267 1.79 12.60 -12.08
N LYS A 268 1.29 11.51 -11.49
CA LYS A 268 -0.08 11.36 -10.95
C LYS A 268 -1.19 11.63 -11.98
N GLN A 269 -0.92 11.38 -13.26
CA GLN A 269 -1.85 11.69 -14.35
C GLN A 269 -2.10 10.48 -15.26
N ASN A 270 -1.02 9.81 -15.68
CA ASN A 270 -1.11 8.65 -16.56
C ASN A 270 -0.84 7.39 -15.77
N ILE A 271 -1.61 6.33 -16.03
CA ILE A 271 -1.32 5.00 -15.51
C ILE A 271 -0.59 4.21 -16.60
N TRP A 272 0.58 3.69 -16.25
CA TRP A 272 1.41 2.85 -17.10
C TRP A 272 1.45 1.44 -16.54
N VAL A 273 1.70 0.47 -17.44
CA VAL A 273 1.97 -0.92 -17.08
C VAL A 273 3.20 -1.36 -17.84
N SER A 274 4.26 -1.70 -17.10
CA SER A 274 5.45 -2.34 -17.65
C SER A 274 5.33 -3.86 -17.55
N VAL A 275 5.77 -4.56 -18.59
CA VAL A 275 5.82 -6.04 -18.63
C VAL A 275 7.28 -6.45 -18.58
N ILE A 276 7.67 -7.19 -17.54
CA ILE A 276 9.05 -7.62 -17.30
C ILE A 276 9.09 -9.14 -17.39
N PRO A 277 9.78 -9.73 -18.38
CA PRO A 277 9.98 -11.17 -18.45
C PRO A 277 10.79 -11.62 -17.23
N ILE A 278 10.30 -12.61 -16.49
CA ILE A 278 10.99 -13.15 -15.31
C ILE A 278 12.36 -13.72 -15.70
N SER A 279 12.49 -14.25 -16.91
CA SER A 279 13.77 -14.75 -17.45
C SER A 279 14.84 -13.67 -17.67
N SER A 280 14.48 -12.38 -17.53
CA SER A 280 15.43 -11.26 -17.63
C SER A 280 15.91 -10.75 -16.27
N LEU A 281 15.42 -11.35 -15.18
CA LEU A 281 15.78 -11.07 -13.79
C LEU A 281 16.79 -12.10 -13.26
#